data_AF-A0A4R1YPK5-F1
#
_entry.id   AF-A0A4R1YPK5-F1
#
_cell.length_a   1.000
_cell.length_b   1.000
_cell.length_c   1.000
_cell.angle_alpha   90.00
_cell.angle_beta   90.00
_cell.angle_gamma   90.00
#
_symmetry.space_group_name_H-M   'P 1'
#
loop_
_entity.id
_entity.type
_entity.pdbx_description
1 polymer ?
#
loop_
_entity_poly.entity_id
_entity_poly.type
_entity_poly.pdbx_seq_one_letter_code
_entity_poly.pdbx_strand_id
1 'polypeptide(L)' 'MRLDPVSVAREGEAALRERLAALSFEQLRDIVADYGMDPGKLVMKWKDQARVLDRIVEVSISQAAKGDAFRAD' A
#
# COMPACT_ATOMS: atom_id res chain seq x y z
N MET A 1 14.65 -6.59 -4.04
CA MET A 1 14.00 -6.21 -2.78
C MET A 1 12.71 -5.50 -3.14
N ARG A 2 11.56 -5.98 -2.64
CA ARG A 2 10.25 -5.44 -2.97
C ARG A 2 9.84 -4.38 -1.95
N LEU A 3 9.10 -3.36 -2.36
CA LEU A 3 8.59 -2.34 -1.46
C LEU A 3 7.64 -2.99 -0.44
N ASP A 4 7.92 -2.80 0.85
CA ASP A 4 6.97 -3.07 1.92
C ASP A 4 6.19 -1.79 2.26
N PRO A 5 4.94 -1.66 1.78
CA PRO A 5 4.21 -0.43 1.91
C PRO A 5 3.75 -0.17 3.35
N VAL A 6 3.62 -1.19 4.21
CA VAL A 6 3.26 -1.01 5.64
C VAL A 6 4.46 -0.49 6.42
N SER A 7 5.66 -1.00 6.13
CA SER A 7 6.88 -0.50 6.75
C SER A 7 7.16 0.96 6.34
N VAL A 8 6.99 1.28 5.06
CA VAL A 8 7.15 2.66 4.56
C VAL A 8 6.06 3.59 5.08
N ALA A 9 4.83 3.11 5.27
CA ALA A 9 3.75 3.92 5.87
C ALA A 9 4.09 4.45 7.26
N ARG A 10 4.93 3.73 8.03
CA ARG A 10 5.44 4.21 9.33
C ARG A 10 6.40 5.39 9.21
N GLU A 11 7.05 5.55 8.05
CA GLU A 11 7.86 6.73 7.73
C GLU A 11 6.97 7.94 7.36
N GLY A 12 5.68 7.70 7.11
CA GLY A 12 4.65 8.71 6.82
C GLY A 12 3.99 8.54 5.45
N GLU A 13 2.79 9.10 5.30
CA GLU A 13 2.01 9.02 4.06
C GLU A 13 2.75 9.64 2.86
N ALA A 14 3.44 10.76 3.06
CA ALA A 14 4.19 11.45 1.99
C ALA A 14 5.31 10.56 1.43
N ALA A 15 6.10 9.94 2.31
CA ALA A 15 7.16 9.01 1.92
C ALA A 15 6.59 7.79 1.18
N LEU A 16 5.46 7.26 1.63
CA LEU A 16 4.78 6.16 0.96
C LEU A 16 4.32 6.56 -0.45
N ARG A 17 3.64 7.69 -0.60
CA ARG A 17 3.18 8.19 -1.90
C ARG A 17 4.34 8.41 -2.87
N GLU A 18 5.44 8.99 -2.41
CA GLU A 18 6.64 9.20 -3.24
C GLU A 18 7.21 7.87 -3.75
N ARG A 19 7.38 6.87 -2.87
CA ARG A 19 7.90 5.56 -3.28
C ARG A 19 6.96 4.81 -4.21
N LEU A 20 5.64 4.92 -4.01
CA LEU A 20 4.64 4.30 -4.89
C LEU A 20 4.57 4.98 -6.26
N ALA A 21 4.76 6.30 -6.33
CA ALA A 21 4.75 7.05 -7.59
C ALA A 21 5.89 6.63 -8.54
N ALA A 22 7.00 6.11 -7.99
CA ALA A 22 8.12 5.57 -8.78
C ALA A 22 7.85 4.17 -9.36
N LEU A 23 6.74 3.53 -9.02
CA LEU A 23 6.41 2.17 -9.46
C LEU A 23 5.53 2.15 -10.70
N SER A 24 5.67 1.08 -11.49
CA SER A 24 4.78 0.80 -12.61
C SER A 24 3.40 0.33 -12.13
N PHE A 25 2.41 0.43 -13.00
CA PHE A 25 1.06 -0.05 -12.71
C PHE A 25 0.98 -1.55 -12.41
N GLU A 26 1.88 -2.35 -13.00
CA GLU A 26 2.00 -3.78 -12.69
C GLU A 26 2.57 -3.98 -11.28
N GLN A 27 3.66 -3.29 -10.93
CA GLN A 27 4.27 -3.38 -9.60
C GLN A 27 3.31 -2.96 -8.48
N LEU A 28 2.46 -1.95 -8.74
CA LEU A 28 1.42 -1.53 -7.79
C LEU A 28 0.36 -2.62 -7.61
N ARG A 29 -0.09 -3.26 -8.69
CA ARG A 29 -1.05 -4.38 -8.62
C ARG A 29 -0.44 -5.59 -7.94
N ASP A 30 0.83 -5.86 -8.19
CA ASP A 30 1.53 -6.91 -7.48
C ASP A 30 1.47 -6.59 -5.97
N ILE A 31 1.82 -5.37 -5.52
CA ILE A 31 1.84 -5.01 -4.09
C ILE A 31 0.47 -5.30 -3.45
N VAL A 32 -0.61 -4.95 -4.14
CA VAL A 32 -1.97 -5.25 -3.68
C VAL A 32 -2.18 -6.75 -3.47
N ALA A 33 -1.69 -7.58 -4.38
CA ALA A 33 -1.81 -9.04 -4.29
C ALA A 33 -0.98 -9.62 -3.14
N ASP A 34 0.30 -9.27 -3.06
CA ASP A 34 1.24 -9.82 -2.06
C ASP A 34 0.83 -9.49 -0.62
N TYR A 35 0.27 -8.30 -0.40
CA TYR A 35 -0.16 -7.84 0.93
C TYR A 35 -1.64 -8.09 1.21
N GLY A 36 -2.37 -8.77 0.30
CA GLY A 36 -3.79 -9.07 0.48
C GLY A 36 -4.67 -7.81 0.67
N MET A 37 -4.30 -6.68 0.06
CA MET A 37 -4.95 -5.39 0.28
C MET A 37 -6.33 -5.26 -0.40
N ASP A 38 -6.67 -6.22 -1.24
CA ASP A 38 -7.90 -6.24 -2.02
C ASP A 38 -8.58 -7.63 -1.93
N PRO A 39 -9.22 -7.95 -0.80
CA PRO A 39 -9.90 -9.23 -0.61
C PRO A 39 -11.02 -9.47 -1.63
N GLY A 40 -11.58 -8.40 -2.21
CA GLY A 40 -12.60 -8.47 -3.27
C GLY A 40 -12.06 -8.62 -4.68
N LYS A 41 -10.73 -8.59 -4.88
CA LYS A 41 -10.07 -8.62 -6.21
C LYS A 41 -10.60 -7.56 -7.18
N LEU A 42 -11.05 -6.40 -6.67
CA LEU A 42 -11.56 -5.28 -7.44
C LEU A 42 -10.45 -4.44 -8.08
N VAL A 43 -9.32 -4.27 -7.40
CA VAL A 43 -8.14 -3.51 -7.85
C VAL A 43 -7.59 -4.06 -9.16
N MET A 44 -7.63 -5.38 -9.34
CA MET A 44 -7.18 -6.04 -10.57
C MET A 44 -8.01 -5.66 -11.80
N LYS A 45 -9.20 -5.10 -11.61
CA LYS A 45 -10.08 -4.62 -12.68
C LYS A 45 -9.92 -3.12 -12.97
N TRP A 46 -9.17 -2.40 -12.14
CA TRP A 46 -8.97 -0.97 -12.34
C TRP A 46 -7.97 -0.74 -13.48
N LYS A 47 -8.13 0.38 -14.17
CA LYS A 47 -7.22 0.85 -15.23
C LYS A 47 -6.48 2.13 -14.85
N ASP A 48 -6.82 2.67 -13.68
CA ASP A 48 -6.30 3.92 -13.16
C ASP A 48 -5.22 3.63 -12.13
N GLN A 49 -3.99 4.03 -12.44
CA GLN A 49 -2.84 3.86 -11.57
C GLN A 49 -2.96 4.66 -10.27
N ALA A 50 -3.47 5.89 -10.32
CA ALA A 50 -3.63 6.73 -9.14
C ALA A 50 -4.63 6.08 -8.18
N ARG A 51 -5.71 5.51 -8.71
CA ARG A 51 -6.69 4.77 -7.90
C ARG A 51 -6.08 3.57 -7.17
N VAL A 52 -5.19 2.81 -7.84
CA VAL A 52 -4.49 1.69 -7.19
C VAL A 52 -3.51 2.18 -6.13
N LEU A 53 -2.79 3.27 -6.41
CA LEU A 53 -1.88 3.91 -5.44
C LEU A 53 -2.64 4.34 -4.17
N ASP A 54 -3.76 5.03 -4.33
CA ASP A 54 -4.57 5.49 -3.19
C ASP A 54 -5.07 4.31 -2.34
N ARG A 55 -5.42 3.18 -2.96
CA ARG A 55 -5.79 1.97 -2.23
C ARG A 55 -4.64 1.40 -1.40
N ILE A 56 -3.43 1.38 -1.95
CA ILE A 56 -2.24 0.93 -1.21
C ILE A 56 -2.00 1.85 -0.02
N VAL A 57 -2.06 3.16 -0.24
CA VAL A 57 -1.91 4.16 0.83
C VAL A 57 -2.92 3.96 1.95
N GLU A 58 -4.21 3.90 1.62
CA GLU A 58 -5.31 3.71 2.57
C GLU A 58 -5.08 2.48 3.48
N VAL A 59 -4.78 1.34 2.86
CA VAL A 59 -4.59 0.07 3.58
C VAL A 59 -3.31 0.11 4.41
N SER A 60 -2.21 0.60 3.85
CA SER A 60 -0.93 0.64 4.55
C SER A 60 -0.93 1.57 5.75
N ILE A 61 -1.54 2.75 5.65
CA ILE A 61 -1.70 3.68 6.78
C ILE A 61 -2.57 3.04 7.87
N SER A 62 -3.69 2.42 7.49
CA SER A 62 -4.57 1.74 8.44
C SER A 62 -3.88 0.57 9.16
N GLN A 63 -3.02 -0.18 8.46
CA GLN A 63 -2.26 -1.30 9.04
C GLN A 63 -1.10 -0.82 9.90
N ALA A 64 -0.39 0.24 9.49
CA ALA A 64 0.67 0.85 10.30
C ALA A 64 0.13 1.35 11.64
N ALA A 65 -1.00 2.07 11.63
CA ALA A 65 -1.65 2.57 12.84
C ALA A 65 -2.08 1.44 13.80
N LYS A 66 -2.63 0.33 13.27
CA LYS A 66 -2.97 -0.85 14.07
C LYS A 66 -1.72 -1.54 14.63
N GLY A 67 -0.70 -1.75 13.80
CA GLY A 67 0.54 -2.39 14.20
C GLY A 67 1.32 -1.60 15.26
N ASP A 68 1.21 -0.28 15.25
CA ASP A 68 1.76 0.58 16.29
C ASP A 68 0.93 0.51 17.58
N ALA A 69 -0.40 0.42 17.48
CA ALA A 69 -1.29 0.22 18.64
C ALA A 69 -1.04 -1.12 19.39
N PHE A 70 -0.54 -2.16 18.71
CA PHE A 70 -0.19 -3.45 19.32
C PHE A 70 1.25 -3.55 19.84
N ARG A 71 2.14 -2.57 19.56
CA ARG A 71 3.55 -2.57 20.03
C ARG A 71 3.78 -1.70 21.27
N ALA A 72 2.73 -1.09 21.80
CA ALA A 72 2.80 -0.15 22.92
C ALA A 72 2.72 -0.81 24.32
N ASP A 73 2.87 -2.14 24.42
CA ASP A 73 2.90 -2.90 25.69
C ASP A 73 4.30 -3.44 26.03
#